data_AF-A0A914U7E7-F1
#
_entry.id   AF-A0A914U7E7-F1
#
_cell.length_a   1.000
_cell.length_b   1.000
_cell.length_c   1.000
_cell.angle_alpha   90.00
_cell.angle_beta   90.00
_cell.angle_gamma   90.00
#
_symmetry.space_group_name_H-M   'P 1'
#
loop_
_entity.id
_entity.type
_entity.pdbx_description
1 polymer ?
#
loop_
_entity_poly.entity_id
_entity_poly.type
_entity_poly.pdbx_seq_one_letter_code
_entity_poly.pdbx_strand_id
1 'polypeptide(L)'
;MSSKPTKFGLVLSKNAPASTTRLPVASVFGDEDDSDNEIANEKDADKKFHMKYGSNKTRDQRAVEEALAADPDVYEYDSIHDDLVSKRNAKTEEQKEADKNREPKYAHKIVLATQKRAMEKLMVDERKQAKEREAEGEEFKDKDAFVTGAYKKQIEERERIRKELEEQDRMDERERIRAPANE
;
A
#
# COMPACT_ATOMS: atom_id res chain seq x y z
N MET A 1 -32.74 -20.17 -27.16
CA MET A 1 -32.96 -19.86 -25.74
C MET A 1 -31.87 -18.89 -25.29
N SER A 2 -32.22 -17.63 -25.07
CA SER A 2 -31.27 -16.55 -24.73
C SER A 2 -30.93 -16.61 -23.24
N SER A 3 -29.67 -16.85 -22.88
CA SER A 3 -29.21 -16.84 -21.49
C SER A 3 -29.04 -15.41 -20.99
N LYS A 4 -29.61 -15.10 -19.83
CA LYS A 4 -29.44 -13.80 -19.17
C LYS A 4 -27.98 -13.64 -18.72
N PRO A 5 -27.34 -12.48 -18.94
CA PRO A 5 -25.97 -12.25 -18.48
C PRO A 5 -25.93 -12.20 -16.95
N THR A 6 -24.95 -12.89 -16.36
CA THR A 6 -24.74 -12.92 -14.90
C THR A 6 -24.19 -11.56 -14.44
N LYS A 7 -24.73 -11.02 -13.33
CA LYS A 7 -24.34 -9.71 -12.78
C LYS A 7 -22.92 -9.68 -12.18
N PHE A 8 -22.30 -10.83 -11.95
CA PHE A 8 -20.95 -10.93 -11.39
C PHE A 8 -20.17 -12.07 -12.08
N GLY A 9 -18.87 -11.85 -12.29
CA GLY A 9 -17.97 -12.74 -13.02
C GLY A 9 -17.21 -12.00 -14.14
N LEU A 10 -16.00 -12.44 -14.49
CA LEU A 10 -15.21 -11.90 -15.60
C LEU A 10 -15.87 -12.30 -16.92
N VAL A 11 -16.69 -11.41 -17.50
CA VAL A 11 -17.36 -11.63 -18.78
C VAL A 11 -16.37 -11.27 -19.90
N LEU A 12 -15.68 -12.26 -20.44
CA LEU A 12 -14.83 -12.07 -21.62
C LEU A 12 -15.71 -11.93 -22.87
N SER A 13 -15.79 -10.72 -23.43
CA SER A 13 -16.37 -10.53 -24.76
C SER A 13 -15.41 -11.15 -25.79
N LYS A 14 -15.89 -12.17 -26.51
CA LYS A 14 -15.02 -12.98 -27.37
C LYS A 14 -14.63 -12.32 -28.70
N ASN A 15 -14.93 -11.04 -28.90
CA ASN A 15 -14.63 -10.31 -30.13
C ASN A 15 -14.24 -8.85 -29.81
N ALA A 16 -12.97 -8.62 -29.51
CA ALA A 16 -12.36 -7.30 -29.65
C ALA A 16 -11.06 -7.50 -30.45
N PRO A 17 -10.83 -6.78 -31.57
CA PRO A 17 -9.57 -6.87 -32.29
C PRO A 17 -8.46 -6.35 -31.39
N ALA A 18 -7.41 -7.15 -31.19
CA ALA A 18 -6.22 -6.76 -30.47
C ALA A 18 -5.49 -5.64 -31.25
N SER A 19 -5.82 -4.38 -30.98
CA SER A 19 -5.03 -3.25 -31.43
C SER A 19 -3.74 -3.21 -30.61
N THR A 20 -2.70 -3.86 -31.13
CA THR A 20 -1.34 -3.68 -30.60
C THR A 20 -0.80 -2.35 -31.12
N THR A 21 -1.23 -1.24 -30.53
CA THR A 21 -0.53 0.04 -30.66
C THR A 21 0.57 0.08 -29.60
N ARG A 22 1.77 -0.38 -29.96
CA ARG A 22 2.98 -0.08 -29.18
C ARG A 22 3.26 1.41 -29.33
N LEU A 23 3.07 2.17 -28.25
CA LEU A 23 3.54 3.55 -28.18
C LEU A 23 5.08 3.55 -28.15
N PRO A 24 5.77 4.47 -28.86
CA PRO A 24 7.20 4.61 -28.70
C PRO A 24 7.47 5.13 -27.29
N VAL A 25 8.15 4.31 -26.48
CA VAL A 25 8.80 4.79 -25.25
C VAL A 25 9.91 5.72 -25.69
N ALA A 26 9.70 7.03 -25.54
CA ALA A 26 10.76 8.01 -25.66
C ALA A 26 11.79 7.73 -24.56
N SER A 27 12.99 7.31 -24.97
CA SER A 27 14.14 7.22 -24.07
C SER A 27 14.54 8.65 -23.70
N VAL A 28 14.25 9.06 -22.46
CA VAL A 28 14.57 10.40 -21.91
C VAL A 28 16.00 10.49 -21.37
N PHE A 29 16.77 9.39 -21.40
CA PHE A 29 18.13 9.33 -20.84
C PHE A 29 19.20 8.92 -21.87
N GLY A 30 18.87 8.94 -23.16
CA GLY A 30 19.70 8.33 -24.20
C GLY A 30 20.44 9.28 -25.13
N ASP A 31 20.38 10.61 -24.92
CA ASP A 31 20.88 11.56 -25.91
C ASP A 31 21.54 12.81 -25.27
N GLU A 32 22.45 12.57 -24.34
CA GLU A 32 23.46 13.56 -23.96
C GLU A 32 24.80 12.84 -23.89
N ASP A 33 25.61 12.95 -24.95
CA ASP A 33 27.00 13.43 -24.87
C ASP A 33 27.70 13.23 -26.22
N ASP A 34 27.56 14.22 -27.12
CA ASP A 34 28.66 14.59 -28.03
C ASP A 34 28.49 16.07 -28.43
N SER A 35 28.64 16.94 -27.44
CA SER A 35 28.84 18.37 -27.66
C SER A 35 30.35 18.62 -27.70
N ASP A 36 30.90 18.64 -28.91
CA ASP A 36 32.26 19.05 -29.23
C ASP A 36 32.79 20.15 -28.28
N ASN A 37 33.81 19.76 -27.51
CA ASN A 37 34.59 20.58 -26.62
C ASN A 37 35.44 21.58 -27.42
N GLU A 38 34.84 22.68 -27.90
CA GLU A 38 35.61 23.90 -28.12
C GLU A 38 35.94 24.52 -26.75
N ILE A 39 37.21 24.42 -26.36
CA ILE A 39 37.78 25.12 -25.20
C ILE A 39 37.69 26.62 -25.49
N ALA A 40 36.51 27.21 -25.23
CA ALA A 40 36.31 28.64 -25.24
C ALA A 40 37.19 29.22 -24.13
N ASN A 41 38.15 30.08 -24.51
CA ASN A 41 38.98 30.81 -23.57
C ASN A 41 38.11 31.37 -22.43
N GLU A 42 38.42 31.05 -21.18
CA GLU A 42 37.69 31.47 -19.98
C GLU A 42 37.41 32.99 -19.97
N LYS A 43 38.36 33.78 -20.51
CA LYS A 43 38.25 35.23 -20.70
C LYS A 43 37.17 35.67 -21.69
N ASP A 44 36.81 34.83 -22.66
CA ASP A 44 35.75 35.10 -23.63
C ASP A 44 34.37 34.73 -23.07
N ALA A 45 34.29 33.71 -22.20
CA ALA A 45 33.08 33.40 -21.45
C ALA A 45 32.72 34.52 -20.47
N ASP A 46 33.70 35.03 -19.72
CA ASP A 46 33.50 36.15 -18.79
C ASP A 46 33.08 37.43 -19.51
N LYS A 47 33.70 37.76 -20.65
CA LYS A 47 33.30 38.93 -21.46
C LYS A 47 31.89 38.79 -22.03
N LYS A 48 31.52 37.59 -22.51
CA LYS A 48 30.16 37.31 -23.00
C LYS A 48 29.13 37.38 -21.86
N PHE A 49 29.46 36.90 -20.67
CA PHE A 49 28.63 37.01 -19.47
C PHE A 49 28.48 38.48 -19.03
N HIS A 50 29.57 39.23 -18.95
CA HIS A 50 29.54 40.66 -18.58
C HIS A 50 28.80 41.52 -19.61
N MET A 51 28.84 41.17 -20.89
CA MET A 51 28.10 41.91 -21.92
C MET A 51 26.61 41.56 -21.92
N LYS A 52 26.24 40.32 -21.59
CA LYS A 52 24.85 39.89 -21.51
C LYS A 52 24.14 40.31 -20.20
N TYR A 53 24.86 40.31 -19.08
CA TYR A 53 24.30 40.54 -17.74
C TYR A 53 24.89 41.77 -17.01
N GLY A 54 26.11 42.22 -17.36
CA GLY A 54 26.78 43.33 -16.67
C GLY A 54 26.29 44.74 -17.06
N SER A 55 25.51 44.87 -18.14
CA SER A 55 24.96 46.16 -18.60
C SER A 55 23.75 46.64 -17.79
N ASN A 56 23.18 45.80 -16.92
CA ASN A 56 21.97 46.11 -16.17
C ASN A 56 22.19 46.57 -14.74
N LYS A 57 23.45 46.74 -14.30
CA LYS A 57 23.79 47.11 -12.92
C LYS A 57 22.97 48.27 -12.35
N THR A 58 22.71 49.31 -13.15
CA THR A 58 21.91 50.48 -12.73
C THR A 58 20.41 50.16 -12.62
N ARG A 59 19.90 49.29 -13.48
CA ARG A 59 18.51 48.79 -13.42
C ARG A 59 18.32 47.86 -12.23
N ASP A 60 19.29 46.99 -11.98
CA ASP A 60 19.28 46.03 -10.88
C ASP A 60 19.36 46.75 -9.53
N GLN A 61 20.24 47.76 -9.42
CA GLN A 61 20.31 48.62 -8.23
C GLN A 61 18.99 49.34 -7.97
N ARG A 62 18.37 49.91 -9.01
CA ARG A 62 17.06 50.57 -8.88
C ARG A 62 15.98 49.58 -8.46
N ALA A 63 16.00 48.35 -8.97
CA ALA A 63 15.06 47.31 -8.58
C ALA A 63 15.26 46.86 -7.12
N VAL A 64 16.51 46.79 -6.65
CA VAL A 64 16.83 46.50 -5.24
C VAL A 64 16.36 47.63 -4.33
N GLU A 65 16.61 48.89 -4.70
CA GLU A 65 16.13 50.06 -3.94
C GLU A 65 14.61 50.14 -3.89
N GLU A 66 13.93 49.85 -5.00
CA GLU A 66 12.47 49.80 -5.08
C GLU A 66 11.90 48.66 -4.20
N ALA A 67 12.54 47.48 -4.22
CA ALA A 67 12.16 46.36 -3.38
C ALA A 67 12.34 46.66 -1.89
N LEU A 68 13.48 47.24 -1.50
CA LEU A 68 13.76 47.65 -0.11
C LEU A 68 12.85 48.79 0.37
N ALA A 69 12.43 49.69 -0.53
CA ALA A 69 11.49 50.76 -0.22
C ALA A 69 10.05 50.23 -0.04
N ALA A 70 9.69 49.17 -0.76
CA ALA A 70 8.40 48.50 -0.61
C ALA A 70 8.35 47.66 0.67
N ASP A 71 9.40 46.89 0.94
CA ASP A 71 9.55 46.07 2.14
C ASP A 71 11.03 45.95 2.54
N PRO A 72 11.42 46.48 3.73
CA PRO A 72 12.78 46.35 4.24
C PRO A 72 13.23 44.90 4.46
N ASP A 73 12.29 43.99 4.73
CA ASP A 73 12.58 42.62 5.15
C ASP A 73 12.58 41.64 3.95
N VAL A 74 12.47 42.16 2.71
CA VAL A 74 12.27 41.35 1.50
C VAL A 74 13.38 40.32 1.23
N TYR A 75 14.58 40.54 1.78
CA TYR A 75 15.73 39.65 1.63
C TYR A 75 16.09 38.87 2.92
N GLU A 76 15.30 38.99 3.99
CA GLU A 76 15.54 38.32 5.28
C GLU A 76 15.06 36.86 5.31
N TYR A 77 15.35 36.09 4.26
CA TYR A 77 14.91 34.69 4.13
C TYR A 77 15.51 33.75 5.20
N ASP A 78 16.78 33.93 5.54
CA ASP A 78 17.47 33.09 6.53
C ASP A 78 16.91 33.29 7.95
N SER A 79 16.40 34.49 8.27
CA SER A 79 15.85 34.82 9.60
C SER A 79 14.65 33.95 9.98
N ILE A 80 13.86 33.48 9.01
CA ILE A 80 12.60 32.72 9.23
C ILE A 80 12.78 31.23 8.92
N HIS A 81 13.87 30.84 8.26
CA HIS A 81 14.09 29.47 7.80
C HIS A 81 14.07 28.45 8.96
N ASP A 82 14.79 28.73 10.04
CA ASP A 82 14.88 27.82 11.20
C ASP A 82 13.52 27.66 11.89
N ASP A 83 12.72 28.72 11.95
CA ASP A 83 11.35 28.70 12.47
C ASP A 83 10.40 27.88 11.58
N LEU A 84 10.54 27.96 10.26
CA LEU A 84 9.73 27.17 9.33
C LEU A 84 10.08 25.68 9.42
N VAL A 85 11.37 25.37 9.46
CA VAL A 85 11.86 23.99 9.56
C VAL A 85 11.43 23.40 10.91
N SER A 86 11.58 24.13 12.00
CA SER A 86 11.15 23.67 13.33
C SER A 86 9.64 23.45 13.39
N LYS A 87 8.81 24.36 12.89
CA LYS A 87 7.34 24.18 12.81
C LYS A 87 6.95 22.97 11.96
N ARG A 88 7.61 22.77 10.80
CA ARG A 88 7.38 21.61 9.93
C ARG A 88 7.73 20.31 10.66
N ASN A 89 8.88 20.28 11.34
CA ASN A 89 9.34 19.12 12.06
C ASN A 89 8.41 18.80 13.24
N ALA A 90 8.00 19.80 14.02
CA ALA A 90 7.02 19.64 15.11
C ALA A 90 5.70 19.04 14.62
N LYS A 91 5.15 19.55 13.52
CA LYS A 91 3.93 18.98 12.90
C LYS A 91 4.12 17.53 12.45
N THR A 92 5.30 17.21 11.92
CA THR A 92 5.64 15.84 11.48
C THR A 92 5.77 14.90 12.67
N GLU A 93 6.35 15.37 13.78
CA GLU A 93 6.46 14.61 15.02
C GLU A 93 5.10 14.36 15.65
N GLU A 94 4.24 15.37 15.73
CA GLU A 94 2.85 15.23 16.20
C GLU A 94 2.07 14.21 15.37
N GLN A 95 2.21 14.24 14.04
CA GLN A 95 1.60 13.24 13.15
C GLN A 95 2.13 11.84 13.41
N LYS A 96 3.45 11.68 13.58
CA LYS A 96 4.06 10.39 13.90
C LYS A 96 3.61 9.86 15.26
N GLU A 97 3.44 10.73 16.25
CA GLU A 97 2.91 10.35 17.57
C GLU A 97 1.44 9.94 17.50
N ALA A 98 0.62 10.65 16.73
CA ALA A 98 -0.76 10.27 16.46
C ALA A 98 -0.84 8.91 15.73
N ASP A 99 0.03 8.66 14.76
CA ASP A 99 0.07 7.41 14.01
C ASP A 99 0.55 6.21 14.85
N LYS A 100 1.45 6.41 15.82
CA LYS A 100 1.88 5.34 16.74
C LYS A 100 0.72 4.75 17.54
N ASN A 101 -0.23 5.59 17.94
CA ASN A 101 -1.40 5.16 18.71
C ASN A 101 -2.55 4.68 17.82
N ARG A 102 -2.45 4.85 16.50
CA ARG A 102 -3.50 4.49 15.57
C ARG A 102 -3.37 3.02 15.18
N GLU A 103 -4.32 2.22 15.62
CA GLU A 103 -4.40 0.84 15.16
C GLU A 103 -4.73 0.78 13.66
N PRO A 104 -4.05 -0.09 12.89
CA PRO A 104 -4.33 -0.26 11.48
C PRO A 104 -5.73 -0.85 11.26
N LYS A 105 -6.52 -0.22 10.38
CA LYS A 105 -7.93 -0.57 10.10
C LYS A 105 -8.18 -2.06 9.79
N TYR A 106 -7.18 -2.77 9.25
CA TYR A 106 -7.34 -4.14 8.77
C TYR A 106 -6.36 -5.16 9.35
N ALA A 107 -5.30 -4.78 10.07
CA ALA A 107 -4.28 -5.77 10.48
C ALA A 107 -4.88 -6.84 11.41
N HIS A 108 -5.73 -6.43 12.34
CA HIS A 108 -6.45 -7.37 13.21
C HIS A 108 -7.30 -8.36 12.41
N LYS A 109 -8.05 -7.88 11.42
CA LYS A 109 -8.89 -8.73 10.55
C LYS A 109 -8.06 -9.72 9.73
N ILE A 110 -6.88 -9.30 9.25
CA ILE A 110 -5.96 -10.18 8.52
C ILE A 110 -5.44 -11.28 9.45
N VAL A 111 -5.00 -10.93 10.66
CA VAL A 111 -4.53 -11.90 11.65
C VAL A 111 -5.62 -12.92 11.99
N LEU A 112 -6.85 -12.46 12.30
CA LEU A 112 -7.99 -13.34 12.54
C LEU A 112 -8.29 -14.27 11.34
N ALA A 113 -8.29 -13.73 10.12
CA ALA A 113 -8.55 -14.52 8.92
C ALA A 113 -7.46 -15.59 8.67
N THR A 114 -6.19 -15.27 8.94
CA THR A 114 -5.10 -16.26 8.83
C THR A 114 -5.26 -17.39 9.84
N GLN A 115 -5.64 -17.08 11.07
CA GLN A 115 -5.93 -18.08 12.11
C GLN A 115 -7.13 -18.96 11.71
N LYS A 116 -8.24 -18.35 11.26
CA LYS A 116 -9.42 -19.09 10.77
C LYS A 116 -9.04 -20.07 9.64
N ARG A 117 -8.25 -19.62 8.67
CA ARG A 117 -7.77 -20.48 7.57
C ARG A 117 -6.90 -21.64 8.05
N ALA A 118 -6.00 -21.39 9.02
CA ALA A 118 -5.17 -22.45 9.58
C ALA A 118 -6.02 -23.53 10.26
N MET A 119 -7.03 -23.12 11.03
CA MET A 119 -7.97 -24.04 11.67
C MET A 119 -8.81 -24.82 10.65
N GLU A 120 -9.36 -24.14 9.62
CA GLU A 120 -10.11 -24.79 8.54
C GLU A 120 -9.27 -25.85 7.82
N LYS A 121 -7.99 -25.56 7.55
CA LYS A 121 -7.08 -26.52 6.93
C LYS A 121 -6.94 -27.79 7.77
N LEU A 122 -6.74 -27.65 9.08
CA LEU A 122 -6.66 -28.79 10.00
C LEU A 122 -7.96 -29.63 9.96
N MET A 123 -9.12 -28.98 9.94
CA MET A 123 -10.41 -29.66 9.84
C MET A 123 -10.59 -30.43 8.52
N VAL A 124 -10.08 -29.90 7.41
CA VAL A 124 -10.11 -30.59 6.11
C VAL A 124 -9.21 -31.82 6.14
N ASP A 125 -7.99 -31.69 6.66
CA ASP A 125 -7.04 -32.80 6.75
C ASP A 125 -7.59 -33.93 7.65
N GLU A 126 -8.23 -33.60 8.76
CA GLU A 126 -8.91 -34.58 9.63
C GLU A 126 -10.08 -35.28 8.92
N ARG A 127 -10.94 -34.52 8.22
CA ARG A 127 -12.06 -35.11 7.47
C ARG A 127 -11.55 -36.04 6.37
N LYS A 128 -10.43 -35.69 5.74
CA LYS A 128 -9.77 -36.54 4.76
C LYS A 128 -9.30 -37.85 5.40
N GLN A 129 -8.59 -37.79 6.52
CA GLN A 129 -8.15 -39.00 7.25
C GLN A 129 -9.32 -39.87 7.72
N ALA A 130 -10.43 -39.26 8.16
CA ALA A 130 -11.63 -39.99 8.55
C ALA A 130 -12.24 -40.73 7.34
N LYS A 131 -12.31 -40.06 6.19
CA LYS A 131 -12.82 -40.67 4.95
C LYS A 131 -11.91 -41.78 4.42
N GLU A 132 -10.59 -41.62 4.53
CA GLU A 132 -9.61 -42.68 4.21
C GLU A 132 -9.82 -43.90 5.11
N ARG A 133 -9.99 -43.69 6.42
CA ARG A 133 -10.28 -44.78 7.37
C ARG A 133 -11.62 -45.48 7.12
N GLU A 134 -12.65 -44.74 6.72
CA GLU A 134 -13.94 -45.33 6.33
C GLU A 134 -13.80 -46.16 5.04
N ALA A 135 -12.99 -45.71 4.09
CA ALA A 135 -12.71 -46.44 2.85
C ALA A 135 -11.87 -47.71 3.08
N GLU A 136 -10.95 -47.71 4.04
CA GLU A 136 -10.21 -48.90 4.51
C GLU A 136 -11.15 -49.91 5.24
N GLY A 137 -12.31 -49.43 5.70
CA GLY A 137 -13.48 -50.25 5.99
C GLY A 137 -13.22 -51.42 6.95
N GLU A 138 -13.30 -52.64 6.41
CA GLU A 138 -13.22 -53.89 7.18
C GLU A 138 -11.79 -54.40 7.41
N GLU A 139 -10.80 -53.88 6.68
CA GLU A 139 -9.43 -54.42 6.67
C GLU A 139 -8.71 -54.30 8.04
N PHE A 140 -9.21 -53.41 8.90
CA PHE A 140 -8.65 -53.14 10.22
C PHE A 140 -9.66 -53.30 11.37
N LYS A 141 -10.84 -53.90 11.13
CA LYS A 141 -11.85 -54.13 12.18
C LYS A 141 -11.39 -55.10 13.27
N ASP A 142 -10.55 -56.06 12.91
CA ASP A 142 -10.01 -57.06 13.84
C ASP A 142 -8.83 -56.52 14.68
N LYS A 143 -8.42 -55.26 14.49
CA LYS A 143 -7.29 -54.65 15.19
C LYS A 143 -7.78 -53.64 16.22
N ASP A 144 -7.12 -53.59 17.37
CA ASP A 144 -7.47 -52.69 18.46
C ASP A 144 -7.27 -51.20 18.09
N ALA A 145 -8.27 -50.37 18.39
CA ALA A 145 -8.22 -48.92 18.19
C ALA A 145 -7.77 -48.20 19.47
N PHE A 146 -6.52 -47.76 19.52
CA PHE A 146 -5.98 -47.02 20.67
C PHE A 146 -6.08 -45.52 20.46
N VAL A 147 -6.85 -44.85 21.32
CA VAL A 147 -6.94 -43.39 21.35
C VAL A 147 -6.07 -42.84 22.48
N THR A 148 -5.06 -42.05 22.14
CA THR A 148 -4.20 -41.39 23.13
C THR A 148 -4.94 -40.25 23.84
N GLY A 149 -4.58 -39.95 25.09
CA GLY A 149 -5.20 -38.86 25.84
C GLY A 149 -5.08 -37.49 25.15
N ALA A 150 -4.01 -37.28 24.37
CA ALA A 150 -3.82 -36.07 23.56
C ALA A 150 -4.89 -35.94 22.45
N TYR A 151 -5.24 -37.03 21.77
CA TYR A 151 -6.27 -37.00 20.73
C TYR A 151 -7.67 -36.72 21.30
N LYS A 152 -7.99 -37.26 22.49
CA LYS A 152 -9.25 -36.93 23.18
C LYS A 152 -9.35 -35.43 23.49
N LYS A 153 -8.26 -34.83 23.96
CA LYS A 153 -8.18 -33.38 24.21
C LYS A 153 -8.35 -32.58 22.91
N GLN A 154 -7.72 -33.01 21.81
CA GLN A 154 -7.87 -32.38 20.50
C GLN A 154 -9.32 -32.43 19.99
N ILE A 155 -10.04 -33.54 20.21
CA ILE A 155 -11.46 -33.64 19.87
C ILE A 155 -12.29 -32.62 20.67
N GLU A 156 -12.09 -32.54 21.98
CA GLU A 156 -12.83 -31.62 22.86
C GLU A 156 -12.53 -30.15 22.51
N GLU A 157 -11.26 -29.83 22.30
CA GLU A 157 -10.82 -28.50 21.87
C GLU A 157 -11.45 -28.11 20.53
N ARG A 158 -11.51 -29.03 19.57
CA ARG A 158 -12.19 -28.80 18.29
C ARG A 158 -13.68 -28.56 18.46
N GLU A 159 -14.35 -29.35 19.30
CA GLU A 159 -15.78 -29.14 19.58
C GLU A 159 -16.04 -27.79 20.24
N ARG A 160 -15.16 -27.36 21.14
CA ARG A 160 -15.23 -26.03 21.76
C ARG A 160 -15.04 -24.93 20.72
N ILE A 161 -13.98 -25.00 19.91
CA ILE A 161 -13.68 -24.00 18.88
C ILE A 161 -14.82 -23.93 17.85
N ARG A 162 -15.42 -25.06 17.46
CA ARG A 162 -16.56 -25.07 16.54
C ARG A 162 -17.75 -24.31 17.11
N LYS A 163 -18.07 -24.51 18.39
CA LYS A 163 -19.17 -23.81 19.06
C LYS A 163 -18.88 -22.31 19.20
N GLU A 164 -17.66 -21.95 19.58
CA GLU A 164 -17.23 -20.56 19.72
C GLU A 164 -17.30 -19.82 18.38
N LEU A 165 -16.86 -20.44 17.29
CA LEU A 165 -16.92 -19.85 15.95
C LEU A 165 -18.36 -19.69 15.45
N GLU A 166 -19.24 -20.65 15.75
CA GLU A 166 -20.67 -20.55 15.43
C GLU A 166 -21.37 -19.46 16.24
N GLU A 167 -21.00 -19.27 17.51
CA GLU A 167 -21.46 -18.17 18.34
C GLU A 167 -20.95 -16.82 17.83
N GLN A 168 -19.67 -16.73 17.45
CA GLN A 168 -19.08 -15.52 16.90
C GLN A 168 -19.72 -15.14 15.57
N ASP A 169 -19.88 -16.08 14.63
CA ASP A 169 -20.55 -15.84 13.36
C ASP A 169 -22.00 -15.36 13.60
N ARG A 170 -22.71 -15.90 14.60
CA ARG A 170 -24.05 -15.42 14.99
C ARG A 170 -24.04 -14.00 15.56
N MET A 171 -23.01 -13.64 16.34
CA MET A 171 -22.86 -12.28 16.88
C MET A 171 -22.51 -11.27 15.79
N ASP A 172 -21.57 -11.61 14.90
CA ASP A 172 -21.20 -10.81 13.73
C ASP A 172 -22.41 -10.60 12.80
N GLU A 173 -23.23 -11.63 12.57
CA GLU A 173 -24.46 -11.51 11.78
C GLU A 173 -25.46 -10.54 12.46
N ARG A 174 -25.63 -10.66 13.78
CA ARG A 174 -26.46 -9.73 14.55
C ARG A 174 -25.93 -8.30 14.49
N GLU A 175 -24.61 -8.10 14.56
CA GLU A 175 -23.99 -6.78 14.43
C GLU A 175 -24.13 -6.21 13.02
N ARG A 176 -23.97 -7.03 11.98
CA ARG A 176 -24.21 -6.63 10.58
C ARG A 176 -25.67 -6.21 10.35
N ILE A 177 -26.63 -6.92 10.94
CA ILE A 177 -28.05 -6.57 10.88
C ILE A 177 -28.35 -5.32 11.72
N ARG A 178 -27.69 -5.19 12.89
CA ARG A 178 -27.86 -4.06 13.82
C ARG A 178 -27.18 -2.77 13.36
N ALA A 179 -26.24 -2.83 12.42
CA ALA A 179 -25.62 -1.67 11.81
C ALA A 179 -26.31 -1.30 10.48
N PRO A 180 -27.52 -0.68 10.48
CA PRO A 180 -28.00 -0.02 9.28
C PRO A 180 -27.16 1.24 9.04
N ALA A 181 -26.65 1.34 7.81
CA ALA A 181 -26.25 2.56 7.10
C ALA A 181 -25.88 3.78 7.96
N ASN A 182 -24.60 3.92 8.29
CA ASN A 182 -23.99 5.24 8.27
C ASN A 182 -23.11 5.30 7.01
N GLU A 183 -23.43 6.29 6.16
CA GLU A 183 -22.61 6.79 5.05
C GLU A 183 -21.15 7.02 5.44
#